data_AF-A0A966JSV0-F1
#
_entry.id   AF-A0A966JSV0-F1
#
_cell.length_a   1.000
_cell.length_b   1.000
_cell.length_c   1.000
_cell.angle_alpha   90.00
_cell.angle_beta   90.00
_cell.angle_gamma   90.00
#
_symmetry.space_group_name_H-M   'P 1'
#
loop_
_entity.id
_entity.type
_entity.pdbx_description
1 polymer ?
#
loop_
_entity_poly.entity_id
_entity_poly.type
_entity_poly.pdbx_seq_one_letter_code
_entity_poly.pdbx_strand_id
1 'polypeptide(L)'
;ISLLAGCLLLEHSTSSSAQRLGEVVISQVGERLSRVWHPRLGLQAGPYSRAYGVDPRKYICLMSVLMSALEIRAAGPGHLNQNTTHLHDLYFFPLFRRVCGPLRQQLQLAEATTARRHEHTYGSARAVSVVEPTHVIGWESGRRDRFALDQYAPFAYYSTDGFLAVRTRQDTDWVDIEEIGRHVYRITMQRRSDPDVVHETAALTVVASSSPVINDNELLFGEVTLQFPGIVIEVRVAPPTD
;
A
#
# COMPACT_ATOMS: atom_id res chain seq x y z
N ILE A 1 5.07 12.87 2.01
CA ILE A 1 4.87 14.34 1.94
C ILE A 1 4.66 14.94 3.33
N SER A 2 3.63 14.55 4.08
CA SER A 2 3.35 15.14 5.41
C SER A 2 4.51 15.00 6.41
N LEU A 3 5.19 13.85 6.44
CA LEU A 3 6.37 13.64 7.30
C LEU A 3 7.53 14.59 6.97
N LEU A 4 7.84 14.78 5.68
CA LEU A 4 8.84 15.75 5.23
C LEU A 4 8.44 17.18 5.62
N ALA A 5 7.19 17.55 5.40
CA ALA A 5 6.68 18.87 5.78
C ALA A 5 6.78 19.11 7.29
N GLY A 6 6.42 18.11 8.10
CA GLY A 6 6.56 18.17 9.55
C GLY A 6 8.02 18.39 9.98
N CYS A 7 8.96 17.70 9.35
CA CYS A 7 10.40 17.89 9.62
C CYS A 7 10.89 19.28 9.22
N LEU A 8 10.49 19.77 8.04
CA LEU A 8 10.82 21.13 7.59
C LEU A 8 10.28 22.19 8.56
N LEU A 9 9.04 22.04 9.03
CA LEU A 9 8.44 22.95 10.00
C LEU A 9 9.18 22.93 11.34
N LEU A 10 9.55 21.72 11.82
CA LEU A 10 10.26 21.54 13.08
C LEU A 10 11.68 22.11 13.05
N GLU A 11 12.47 21.79 12.02
CA GLU A 11 13.90 22.12 12.00
C GLU A 11 14.22 23.47 11.37
N HIS A 12 13.36 23.98 10.48
CA HIS A 12 13.69 25.14 9.64
C HIS A 12 12.73 26.31 9.79
N SER A 13 11.65 26.20 10.57
CA SER A 13 10.81 27.36 10.86
C SER A 13 11.45 28.25 11.92
N THR A 14 11.29 29.57 11.76
CA THR A 14 11.61 30.57 12.77
C THR A 14 10.46 30.83 13.75
N SER A 15 9.27 30.26 13.48
CA SER A 15 8.08 30.43 14.31
C SER A 15 7.89 29.25 15.26
N SER A 16 7.78 29.51 16.56
CA SER A 16 7.53 28.48 17.57
C SER A 16 6.17 27.78 17.41
N SER A 17 5.17 28.46 16.83
CA SER A 17 3.88 27.81 16.52
C SER A 17 4.00 26.82 15.37
N ALA A 18 4.80 27.16 14.35
CA ALA A 18 5.06 26.28 13.21
C ALA A 18 5.92 25.08 13.61
N GLN A 19 6.94 25.28 14.45
CA GLN A 19 7.75 24.18 15.00
C GLN A 19 6.88 23.17 15.76
N ARG A 20 6.01 23.66 16.66
CA ARG A 20 5.03 22.80 17.38
C ARG A 20 4.09 22.07 16.44
N LEU A 21 3.63 22.71 15.37
CA LEU A 21 2.84 22.02 14.35
C LEU A 21 3.66 20.90 13.68
N GLY A 22 4.93 21.13 13.41
CA GLY A 22 5.87 20.12 12.93
C GLY A 22 5.93 18.91 13.86
N GLU A 23 6.12 19.12 15.17
CA GLU A 23 6.13 18.06 16.18
C GLU A 23 4.82 17.26 16.19
N VAL A 24 3.67 17.95 16.16
CA VAL A 24 2.35 17.29 16.14
C VAL A 24 2.19 16.42 14.89
N VAL A 25 2.59 16.92 13.72
CA VAL A 25 2.51 16.16 12.46
C VAL A 25 3.43 14.94 12.49
N ILE A 26 4.68 15.11 12.92
CA ILE A 26 5.65 14.00 13.02
C ILE A 26 5.14 12.95 14.00
N SER A 27 4.63 13.35 15.16
CA SER A 27 4.10 12.44 16.17
C SER A 27 2.88 11.66 15.65
N GLN A 28 1.87 12.34 15.10
CA GLN A 28 0.63 11.69 14.66
C GLN A 28 0.86 10.75 13.47
N VAL A 29 1.61 11.22 12.47
CA VAL A 29 1.87 10.41 11.28
C VAL A 29 2.88 9.30 11.59
N GLY A 30 3.87 9.56 12.46
CA GLY A 30 4.82 8.58 12.95
C GLY A 30 4.17 7.47 13.77
N GLU A 31 3.20 7.81 14.64
CA GLU A 31 2.41 6.83 15.38
C GLU A 31 1.60 5.94 14.43
N ARG A 32 0.89 6.55 13.46
CA ARG A 32 0.16 5.79 12.44
C ARG A 32 1.09 4.85 11.68
N LEU A 33 2.22 5.37 11.21
CA LEU A 33 3.22 4.59 10.47
C LEU A 33 3.75 3.43 11.32
N SER A 34 3.99 3.65 12.61
CA SER A 34 4.41 2.61 13.54
C SER A 34 3.39 1.48 13.64
N ARG A 35 2.08 1.77 13.52
CA ARG A 35 1.02 0.73 13.54
C ARG A 35 0.92 -0.07 12.24
N VAL A 36 1.20 0.54 11.10
CA VAL A 36 0.98 -0.08 9.77
C VAL A 36 2.25 -0.56 9.08
N TRP A 37 3.43 -0.23 9.60
CA TRP A 37 4.70 -0.70 9.06
C TRP A 37 5.05 -2.10 9.58
N HIS A 38 5.51 -2.96 8.68
CA HIS A 38 6.07 -4.27 9.02
C HIS A 38 7.60 -4.24 8.89
N PRO A 39 8.37 -4.27 10.00
CA PRO A 39 9.83 -4.09 9.95
C PRO A 39 10.58 -5.11 9.08
N ARG A 40 10.20 -6.39 9.17
CA ARG A 40 10.88 -7.46 8.39
C ARG A 40 10.59 -7.40 6.89
N LEU A 41 9.31 -7.21 6.51
CA LEU A 41 8.92 -7.03 5.11
C LEU A 41 9.38 -5.67 4.57
N GLY A 42 9.61 -4.67 5.43
CA GLY A 42 10.08 -3.35 5.05
C GLY A 42 9.03 -2.53 4.29
N LEU A 43 7.74 -2.72 4.58
CA LEU A 43 6.67 -2.02 3.88
C LEU A 43 5.49 -1.70 4.80
N GLN A 44 4.70 -0.72 4.36
CA GLN A 44 3.44 -0.35 4.99
C GLN A 44 2.33 -1.26 4.47
N ALA A 45 1.50 -1.79 5.36
CA ALA A 45 0.25 -2.45 5.01
C ALA A 45 -0.66 -1.51 4.20
N GLY A 46 -1.25 -2.05 3.12
CA GLY A 46 -2.20 -1.32 2.28
C GLY A 46 -3.51 -0.96 3.01
N PRO A 47 -4.57 -0.57 2.29
CA PRO A 47 -4.67 -0.44 0.83
C PRO A 47 -3.82 0.74 0.31
N TYR A 48 -3.60 0.82 -1.00
CA TYR A 48 -2.81 1.89 -1.60
C TYR A 48 -3.63 2.74 -2.55
N SER A 49 -3.70 4.04 -2.25
CA SER A 49 -4.33 5.04 -3.12
C SER A 49 -3.59 5.26 -4.44
N ARG A 50 -2.27 5.06 -4.43
CA ARG A 50 -1.38 5.11 -5.59
C ARG A 50 -0.27 4.07 -5.44
N ALA A 51 -0.46 2.92 -6.09
CA ALA A 51 0.52 1.88 -6.29
C ALA A 51 0.98 1.91 -7.75
N TYR A 52 2.27 2.19 -7.94
CA TYR A 52 2.91 2.21 -9.25
C TYR A 52 3.54 0.87 -9.64
N GLY A 53 3.38 -0.12 -8.76
CA GLY A 53 3.82 -1.50 -8.90
C GLY A 53 3.31 -2.29 -7.69
N VAL A 54 3.09 -3.59 -7.89
CA VAL A 54 2.65 -4.47 -6.80
C VAL A 54 3.86 -5.17 -6.16
N ASP A 55 4.87 -5.54 -6.94
CA ASP A 55 6.12 -6.09 -6.41
C ASP A 55 7.00 -4.96 -5.85
N PRO A 56 7.20 -4.87 -4.52
CA PRO A 56 8.02 -3.82 -3.94
C PRO A 56 9.50 -3.94 -4.32
N ARG A 57 9.94 -5.07 -4.88
CA ARG A 57 11.31 -5.28 -5.37
C ARG A 57 11.56 -4.72 -6.76
N LYS A 58 10.52 -4.25 -7.47
CA LYS A 58 10.65 -3.73 -8.85
C LYS A 58 10.37 -2.23 -8.96
N TYR A 59 9.98 -1.59 -7.87
CA TYR A 59 9.52 -0.20 -7.84
C TYR A 59 10.16 0.56 -6.67
N ILE A 60 10.69 1.75 -6.95
CA ILE A 60 11.15 2.68 -5.91
C ILE A 60 10.00 3.60 -5.51
N CYS A 61 9.64 3.61 -4.22
CA CYS A 61 8.64 4.53 -3.69
C CYS A 61 9.25 5.51 -2.68
N LEU A 62 8.72 6.73 -2.62
CA LEU A 62 9.14 7.75 -1.63
C LEU A 62 9.17 7.24 -0.18
N MET A 63 8.26 6.34 0.21
CA MET A 63 8.27 5.77 1.56
C MET A 63 9.49 4.88 1.79
N SER A 64 9.83 4.00 0.84
CA SER A 64 11.04 3.17 0.91
C SER A 64 12.32 4.01 0.89
N VAL A 65 12.34 5.10 0.10
CA VAL A 65 13.46 6.05 0.08
C VAL A 65 13.60 6.77 1.43
N LEU A 66 12.50 7.25 2.01
CA LEU A 66 12.48 7.87 3.34
C LEU A 66 13.01 6.90 4.41
N MET A 67 12.47 5.69 4.46
CA MET A 67 12.88 4.68 5.45
C MET A 67 14.36 4.32 5.31
N SER A 68 14.82 4.13 4.06
CA SER A 68 16.24 3.88 3.79
C SER A 68 17.13 5.05 4.24
N ALA A 69 16.69 6.30 4.03
CA ALA A 69 17.41 7.49 4.50
C ALA A 69 17.46 7.60 6.03
N LEU A 70 16.49 7.01 6.73
CA LEU A 70 16.45 6.88 8.19
C LEU A 70 17.22 5.65 8.71
N GLU A 71 17.87 4.89 7.82
CA GLU A 71 18.56 3.63 8.12
C GLU A 71 17.61 2.55 8.66
N ILE A 72 16.36 2.58 8.20
CA ILE A 72 15.31 1.60 8.50
C ILE A 72 15.17 0.70 7.28
N ARG A 73 15.08 -0.62 7.51
CA ARG A 73 14.86 -1.61 6.44
C ARG A 73 13.59 -1.26 5.68
N ALA A 74 13.71 -1.15 4.36
CA ALA A 74 12.61 -0.93 3.45
C ALA A 74 12.67 -1.91 2.28
N ALA A 75 11.52 -2.35 1.81
CA ALA A 75 11.37 -3.12 0.60
C ALA A 75 11.70 -2.21 -0.60
N GLY A 76 12.47 -2.75 -1.53
CA GLY A 76 12.95 -2.06 -2.71
C GLY A 76 13.75 -3.01 -3.60
N PRO A 77 14.07 -2.60 -4.83
CA PRO A 77 15.01 -3.33 -5.67
C PRO A 77 16.38 -3.40 -5.00
N GLY A 78 16.96 -4.61 -4.96
CA GLY A 78 18.35 -4.80 -4.49
C GLY A 78 19.39 -4.25 -5.47
N HIS A 79 19.06 -4.23 -6.75
CA HIS A 79 19.87 -3.65 -7.82
C HIS A 79 18.97 -2.87 -8.79
N LEU A 80 19.45 -1.71 -9.24
CA LEU A 80 18.75 -0.92 -10.25
C LEU A 80 19.04 -1.48 -11.64
N ASN A 81 18.01 -1.66 -12.44
CA ASN A 81 18.09 -2.13 -13.82
C ASN A 81 17.01 -1.48 -14.69
N GLN A 82 16.98 -1.83 -15.98
CA GLN A 82 16.01 -1.29 -16.96
C GLN A 82 14.54 -1.56 -16.62
N ASN A 83 14.25 -2.53 -15.75
CA ASN A 83 12.90 -2.88 -15.31
C ASN A 83 12.51 -2.18 -14.00
N THR A 84 13.43 -1.40 -13.40
CA THR A 84 13.15 -0.65 -12.18
C THR A 84 12.39 0.63 -12.51
N THR A 85 11.21 0.80 -11.94
CA THR A 85 10.37 1.97 -12.18
C THR A 85 10.51 3.03 -11.08
N HIS A 86 10.14 4.28 -11.42
CA HIS A 86 10.16 5.44 -10.51
C HIS A 86 11.53 5.78 -9.89
N LEU A 87 12.60 5.61 -10.66
CA LEU A 87 13.96 5.98 -10.26
C LEU A 87 14.08 7.45 -9.79
N HIS A 88 13.23 8.35 -10.28
CA HIS A 88 13.24 9.77 -9.90
C HIS A 88 12.94 10.02 -8.41
N ASP A 89 12.28 9.09 -7.71
CA ASP A 89 12.05 9.19 -6.26
C ASP A 89 13.37 9.14 -5.47
N LEU A 90 14.45 8.57 -6.03
CA LEU A 90 15.78 8.55 -5.41
C LEU A 90 16.38 9.95 -5.24
N TYR A 91 15.95 10.95 -6.02
CA TYR A 91 16.40 12.34 -5.86
C TYR A 91 16.04 12.92 -4.48
N PHE A 92 15.04 12.35 -3.80
CA PHE A 92 14.67 12.75 -2.44
C PHE A 92 15.57 12.15 -1.35
N PHE A 93 16.40 11.14 -1.66
CA PHE A 93 17.27 10.49 -0.68
C PHE A 93 18.19 11.48 0.08
N PRO A 94 19.00 12.33 -0.58
CA PRO A 94 19.84 13.29 0.13
C PRO A 94 19.03 14.31 0.93
N LEU A 95 17.85 14.70 0.44
CA LEU A 95 16.95 15.61 1.15
C LEU A 95 16.43 14.97 2.44
N PHE A 96 15.94 13.73 2.37
CA PHE A 96 15.47 12.99 3.54
C PHE A 96 16.60 12.76 4.54
N ARG A 97 17.80 12.39 4.11
CA ARG A 97 18.94 12.23 5.02
C ARG A 97 19.28 13.51 5.79
N ARG A 98 19.08 14.68 5.16
CA ARG A 98 19.40 15.97 5.77
C ARG A 98 18.32 16.47 6.73
N VAL A 99 17.05 16.29 6.37
CA VAL A 99 15.91 16.97 7.04
C VAL A 99 15.09 16.03 7.92
N CYS A 100 15.10 14.73 7.64
CA CYS A 100 14.21 13.79 8.34
C CYS A 100 14.85 13.19 9.61
N GLY A 101 16.00 13.70 10.07
CA GLY A 101 16.67 13.23 11.29
C GLY A 101 15.74 13.06 12.51
N PRO A 102 14.83 14.02 12.80
CA PRO A 102 13.90 13.93 13.93
C PRO A 102 12.96 12.72 13.86
N LEU A 103 12.62 12.24 12.66
CA LEU A 103 11.77 11.06 12.50
C LEU A 103 12.42 9.80 13.06
N ARG A 104 13.74 9.68 12.97
CA ARG A 104 14.45 8.50 13.47
C ARG A 104 14.21 8.28 14.96
N GLN A 105 14.09 9.35 15.73
CA GLN A 105 13.88 9.27 17.17
C GLN A 105 12.42 8.99 17.53
N GLN A 106 11.48 9.38 16.67
CA GLN A 106 10.04 9.25 16.94
C GLN A 106 9.41 7.99 16.34
N LEU A 107 10.04 7.38 15.33
CA LEU A 107 9.54 6.14 14.73
C LEU A 107 9.92 4.93 15.58
N GLN A 108 8.94 4.37 16.29
CA GLN A 108 9.09 3.13 17.04
C GLN A 108 8.49 1.96 16.24
N LEU A 109 9.29 1.39 15.34
CA LEU A 109 8.86 0.33 14.44
C LEU A 109 9.12 -1.04 15.10
N ALA A 110 8.24 -1.44 16.02
CA ALA A 110 8.30 -2.75 16.66
C ALA A 110 7.84 -3.87 15.72
N GLU A 111 8.46 -5.05 15.84
CA GLU A 111 7.95 -6.26 15.20
C GLU A 111 6.56 -6.60 15.74
N ALA A 112 5.69 -7.11 14.87
CA ALA A 112 4.39 -7.60 15.29
C ALA A 112 4.55 -8.99 15.91
N THR A 113 4.38 -9.10 17.22
CA THR A 113 4.25 -10.41 17.90
C THR A 113 2.80 -10.91 17.88
N THR A 114 1.85 -9.99 17.72
CA THR A 114 0.41 -10.24 17.53
C THR A 114 -0.11 -9.32 16.43
N ALA A 115 -1.26 -9.67 15.85
CA ALA A 115 -1.91 -8.84 14.85
C ALA A 115 -2.17 -7.42 15.36
N ARG A 116 -1.74 -6.41 14.59
CA ARG A 116 -2.02 -4.99 14.83
C ARG A 116 -2.94 -4.51 13.73
N ARG A 117 -4.10 -4.01 14.12
CA ARG A 117 -5.11 -3.49 13.20
C ARG A 117 -5.19 -1.98 13.29
N HIS A 118 -5.26 -1.33 12.14
CA HIS A 118 -5.50 0.10 12.04
C HIS A 118 -6.62 0.35 11.03
N GLU A 119 -7.60 1.15 11.42
CA GLU A 119 -8.69 1.57 10.55
C GLU A 119 -8.65 3.09 10.37
N HIS A 120 -8.93 3.56 9.16
CA HIS A 120 -9.04 4.97 8.84
C HIS A 120 -10.22 5.23 7.92
N THR A 121 -11.03 6.23 8.25
CA THR A 121 -12.22 6.62 7.51
C THR A 121 -11.95 7.86 6.68
N TYR A 122 -12.30 7.80 5.39
CA TYR A 122 -12.22 8.88 4.40
C TYR A 122 -13.63 9.18 3.88
N GLY A 123 -14.39 10.02 4.58
CA GLY A 123 -15.79 10.26 4.24
C GLY A 123 -16.60 8.97 4.36
N SER A 124 -17.12 8.46 3.24
CA SER A 124 -17.85 7.18 3.21
C SER A 124 -16.96 5.94 3.00
N ALA A 125 -15.68 6.13 2.67
CA ALA A 125 -14.72 5.04 2.52
C ALA A 125 -14.02 4.71 3.85
N ARG A 126 -13.66 3.44 4.03
CA ARG A 126 -12.92 2.91 5.17
C ARG A 126 -11.77 2.05 4.66
N ALA A 127 -10.55 2.43 5.02
CA ALA A 127 -9.34 1.67 4.79
C ALA A 127 -8.94 0.92 6.06
N VAL A 128 -8.63 -0.36 5.91
CA VAL A 128 -8.16 -1.22 6.99
C VAL A 128 -6.78 -1.76 6.65
N SER A 129 -5.87 -1.67 7.60
CA SER A 129 -4.52 -2.20 7.53
C SER A 129 -4.31 -3.17 8.69
N VAL A 130 -3.83 -4.37 8.40
CA VAL A 130 -3.46 -5.39 9.39
C VAL A 130 -2.00 -5.75 9.21
N VAL A 131 -1.23 -5.69 10.30
CA VAL A 131 0.15 -6.17 10.37
C VAL A 131 0.20 -7.36 11.31
N GLU A 132 0.46 -8.54 10.76
CA GLU A 132 0.68 -9.78 11.48
C GLU A 132 2.18 -10.13 11.54
N PRO A 133 2.60 -11.15 12.32
CA PRO A 133 4.02 -11.49 12.45
C PRO A 133 4.71 -11.89 11.15
N THR A 134 3.97 -12.48 10.21
CA THR A 134 4.51 -13.05 8.95
C THR A 134 4.05 -12.31 7.70
N HIS A 135 3.04 -11.46 7.80
CA HIS A 135 2.40 -10.84 6.66
C HIS A 135 1.73 -9.51 6.99
N VAL A 136 1.38 -8.76 5.96
CA VAL A 136 0.48 -7.62 6.04
C VAL A 136 -0.67 -7.78 5.07
N ILE A 137 -1.84 -7.29 5.48
CA ILE A 137 -3.04 -7.23 4.63
C ILE A 137 -3.59 -5.81 4.71
N GLY A 138 -4.08 -5.32 3.59
CA GLY A 138 -4.72 -4.02 3.50
C GLY A 138 -5.91 -4.07 2.56
N TRP A 139 -7.03 -3.51 2.97
CA TRP A 139 -8.21 -3.43 2.12
C TRP A 139 -9.02 -2.15 2.32
N GLU A 140 -9.85 -1.81 1.34
CA GLU A 140 -10.76 -0.66 1.40
C GLU A 140 -12.20 -1.08 1.07
N SER A 141 -13.15 -0.44 1.76
CA SER A 141 -14.59 -0.51 1.49
C SER A 141 -15.18 0.90 1.44
N GLY A 142 -16.26 1.11 0.71
CA GLY A 142 -16.96 2.38 0.57
C GLY A 142 -16.51 3.22 -0.63
N ARG A 143 -17.14 4.38 -0.83
CA ARG A 143 -16.93 5.21 -2.03
C ARG A 143 -15.94 6.33 -1.74
N ARG A 144 -14.89 6.40 -2.55
CA ARG A 144 -14.00 7.57 -2.60
C ARG A 144 -14.41 8.49 -3.73
N ASP A 145 -14.51 9.77 -3.43
CA ASP A 145 -14.97 10.77 -4.40
C ASP A 145 -14.00 10.94 -5.58
N ARG A 146 -12.68 10.76 -5.38
CA ARG A 146 -11.63 10.86 -6.41
C ARG A 146 -10.38 10.04 -6.08
N PHE A 147 -9.97 9.15 -7.00
CA PHE A 147 -8.65 8.52 -6.99
C PHE A 147 -8.28 8.08 -8.42
N ALA A 148 -6.97 7.91 -8.69
CA ALA A 148 -6.51 7.40 -9.97
C ALA A 148 -6.76 5.90 -10.01
N LEU A 149 -7.84 5.48 -10.68
CA LEU A 149 -8.32 4.09 -10.70
C LEU A 149 -7.29 3.10 -11.24
N ASP A 150 -6.46 3.49 -12.19
CA ASP A 150 -5.40 2.62 -12.74
C ASP A 150 -4.23 2.40 -11.76
N GLN A 151 -4.05 3.28 -10.77
CA GLN A 151 -3.00 3.21 -9.75
C GLN A 151 -3.55 2.77 -8.39
N TYR A 152 -4.83 2.46 -8.30
CA TYR A 152 -5.45 2.12 -7.04
C TYR A 152 -5.40 0.62 -6.78
N ALA A 153 -4.91 0.27 -5.58
CA ALA A 153 -4.89 -1.09 -5.08
C ALA A 153 -5.81 -1.18 -3.85
N PRO A 154 -7.11 -1.47 -4.05
CA PRO A 154 -8.09 -1.59 -2.96
C PRO A 154 -7.79 -2.77 -2.04
N PHE A 155 -6.98 -3.73 -2.48
CA PHE A 155 -6.51 -4.85 -1.67
C PHE A 155 -5.04 -5.11 -1.94
N ALA A 156 -4.28 -5.37 -0.88
CA ALA A 156 -2.92 -5.86 -0.99
C ALA A 156 -2.58 -6.78 0.18
N TYR A 157 -1.92 -7.89 -0.13
CA TYR A 157 -1.36 -8.87 0.78
C TYR A 157 0.12 -9.06 0.47
N TYR A 158 0.95 -9.02 1.49
CA TYR A 158 2.38 -9.31 1.38
C TYR A 158 2.80 -10.22 2.53
N SER A 159 3.57 -11.25 2.20
CA SER A 159 4.18 -12.17 3.14
C SER A 159 5.62 -12.45 2.74
N THR A 160 6.32 -13.27 3.52
CA THR A 160 7.64 -13.79 3.13
C THR A 160 7.58 -14.68 1.90
N ASP A 161 6.44 -15.30 1.64
CA ASP A 161 6.29 -16.34 0.61
C ASP A 161 5.75 -15.77 -0.71
N GLY A 162 5.29 -14.53 -0.69
CA GLY A 162 4.77 -13.88 -1.87
C GLY A 162 3.81 -12.73 -1.58
N PHE A 163 3.22 -12.20 -2.65
CA PHE A 163 2.26 -11.12 -2.58
C PHE A 163 1.08 -11.34 -3.52
N LEU A 164 -0.02 -10.68 -3.18
CA LEU A 164 -1.26 -10.62 -3.96
C LEU A 164 -1.83 -9.21 -3.85
N ALA A 165 -2.22 -8.58 -4.96
CA ALA A 165 -2.98 -7.34 -4.91
C ALA A 165 -4.07 -7.30 -5.97
N VAL A 166 -5.16 -6.61 -5.65
CA VAL A 166 -6.22 -6.29 -6.61
C VAL A 166 -5.92 -4.91 -7.19
N ARG A 167 -6.04 -4.74 -8.50
CA ARG A 167 -5.99 -3.46 -9.19
C ARG A 167 -7.29 -3.20 -9.92
N THR A 168 -7.80 -1.98 -9.77
CA THR A 168 -8.94 -1.52 -10.56
C THR A 168 -8.52 -1.21 -11.99
N ARG A 169 -9.49 -1.27 -12.90
CA ARG A 169 -9.33 -0.94 -14.32
C ARG A 169 -9.94 0.45 -14.60
N GLN A 170 -9.68 1.00 -15.78
CA GLN A 170 -10.24 2.29 -16.18
C GLN A 170 -11.77 2.29 -16.27
N ASP A 171 -12.37 1.12 -16.52
CA ASP A 171 -13.81 0.90 -16.58
C ASP A 171 -14.42 0.48 -15.24
N THR A 172 -13.64 0.43 -14.15
CA THR A 172 -14.20 0.25 -12.80
C THR A 172 -14.83 1.56 -12.32
N ASP A 173 -16.09 1.50 -11.89
CA ASP A 173 -16.78 2.61 -11.24
C ASP A 173 -16.44 2.62 -9.74
N TRP A 174 -16.67 1.50 -9.07
CA TRP A 174 -16.27 1.30 -7.68
C TRP A 174 -15.95 -0.16 -7.39
N VAL A 175 -15.22 -0.36 -6.28
CA VAL A 175 -14.87 -1.66 -5.72
C VAL A 175 -14.99 -1.56 -4.19
N ASP A 176 -15.60 -2.55 -3.57
CA ASP A 176 -15.66 -2.72 -2.12
C ASP A 176 -15.09 -4.07 -1.73
N ILE A 177 -14.34 -4.07 -0.64
CA ILE A 177 -13.73 -5.29 -0.12
C ILE A 177 -14.07 -5.41 1.36
N GLU A 178 -14.73 -6.51 1.72
CA GLU A 178 -15.19 -6.78 3.07
C GLU A 178 -14.54 -8.05 3.61
N GLU A 179 -13.97 -7.97 4.81
CA GLU A 179 -13.52 -9.15 5.56
C GLU A 179 -14.75 -9.85 6.14
N ILE A 180 -15.06 -11.04 5.63
CA ILE A 180 -16.24 -11.84 6.02
C ILE A 180 -15.89 -13.04 6.91
N GLY A 181 -14.59 -13.29 7.09
CA GLY A 181 -14.00 -14.31 7.92
C GLY A 181 -12.52 -14.01 8.10
N ARG A 182 -11.83 -14.73 9.00
CA ARG A 182 -10.39 -14.54 9.19
C ARG A 182 -9.67 -14.77 7.86
N HIS A 183 -9.05 -13.72 7.32
CA HIS A 183 -8.33 -13.72 6.05
C HIS A 183 -9.18 -14.09 4.83
N VAL A 184 -10.51 -13.99 4.93
CA VAL A 184 -11.46 -14.21 3.83
C VAL A 184 -12.11 -12.88 3.47
N TYR A 185 -11.90 -12.44 2.23
CA TYR A 185 -12.33 -11.14 1.74
C TYR A 185 -13.28 -11.28 0.57
N ARG A 186 -14.48 -10.71 0.69
CA ARG A 186 -15.44 -10.62 -0.40
C ARG A 186 -15.24 -9.32 -1.16
N ILE A 187 -15.17 -9.42 -2.48
CA ILE A 187 -15.06 -8.32 -3.41
C ILE A 187 -16.42 -8.11 -4.07
N THR A 188 -16.92 -6.88 -4.02
CA THR A 188 -18.03 -6.41 -4.85
C THR A 188 -17.57 -5.22 -5.67
N MET A 189 -18.16 -5.03 -6.85
CA MET A 189 -17.74 -3.96 -7.74
C MET A 189 -18.85 -3.56 -8.73
N GLN A 190 -18.74 -2.37 -9.32
CA GLN A 190 -19.55 -1.93 -10.46
C GLN A 190 -18.65 -1.43 -11.59
N ARG A 191 -18.99 -1.82 -12.83
CA ARG A 191 -18.34 -1.27 -14.03
C ARG A 191 -19.05 0.01 -14.43
N ARG A 192 -18.31 0.92 -15.04
CA ARG A 192 -18.88 2.08 -15.74
C ARG A 192 -19.75 1.60 -16.89
N SER A 193 -20.80 2.34 -17.21
CA SER A 193 -21.74 2.02 -18.28
C SER A 193 -21.78 3.10 -19.37
N ASP A 194 -20.69 3.83 -19.54
CA ASP A 194 -20.57 4.93 -20.51
C ASP A 194 -20.45 4.35 -21.94
N PRO A 195 -21.21 4.86 -22.94
CA PRO A 195 -21.12 4.42 -24.33
C PRO A 195 -19.71 4.38 -24.93
N ASP A 196 -18.80 5.23 -24.45
CA ASP A 196 -17.42 5.31 -24.96
C ASP A 196 -16.45 4.31 -24.27
N VAL A 197 -16.93 3.55 -23.29
CA VAL A 197 -16.12 2.57 -22.55
C VAL A 197 -16.24 1.18 -23.19
N VAL A 198 -15.17 0.73 -23.84
CA VAL A 198 -15.06 -0.64 -24.34
C VAL A 198 -14.70 -1.57 -23.19
N HIS A 199 -15.55 -2.57 -22.95
CA HIS A 199 -15.31 -3.57 -21.92
C HIS A 199 -14.46 -4.73 -22.44
N GLU A 200 -13.32 -4.97 -21.78
CA GLU A 200 -12.69 -6.29 -21.84
C GLU A 200 -13.44 -7.30 -20.96
N THR A 201 -13.22 -8.58 -21.18
CA THR A 201 -13.91 -9.66 -20.45
C THR A 201 -13.70 -9.58 -18.93
N ALA A 202 -12.50 -9.19 -18.47
CA ALA A 202 -12.17 -9.10 -17.05
C ALA A 202 -12.47 -7.73 -16.43
N ALA A 203 -13.05 -7.73 -15.22
CA ALA A 203 -13.51 -6.53 -14.51
C ALA A 203 -12.47 -5.95 -13.56
N LEU A 204 -11.61 -6.82 -13.02
CA LEU A 204 -10.51 -6.49 -12.12
C LEU A 204 -9.27 -7.28 -12.54
N THR A 205 -8.10 -6.76 -12.20
CA THR A 205 -6.85 -7.48 -12.37
C THR A 205 -6.29 -7.84 -11.00
N VAL A 206 -6.04 -9.13 -10.78
CA VAL A 206 -5.32 -9.64 -9.62
C VAL A 206 -3.88 -9.88 -10.01
N VAL A 207 -2.94 -9.25 -9.31
CA VAL A 207 -1.50 -9.43 -9.53
C VAL A 207 -0.94 -10.28 -8.39
N ALA A 208 -0.34 -11.41 -8.71
CA ALA A 208 0.20 -12.37 -7.73
C ALA A 208 1.67 -12.67 -8.02
N SER A 209 2.49 -12.92 -7.01
CA SER A 209 3.90 -13.29 -7.21
C SER A 209 4.10 -14.73 -7.70
N SER A 210 3.08 -15.57 -7.55
CA SER A 210 3.02 -16.96 -8.01
C SER A 210 1.58 -17.29 -8.38
N SER A 211 1.38 -18.39 -9.10
CA SER A 211 0.04 -18.81 -9.54
C SER A 211 -0.86 -19.12 -8.33
N PRO A 212 -1.94 -18.35 -8.10
CA PRO A 212 -2.89 -18.68 -7.04
C PRO A 212 -3.73 -19.90 -7.43
N VAL A 213 -4.38 -20.51 -6.45
CA VAL A 213 -5.40 -21.54 -6.70
C VAL A 213 -6.71 -20.82 -7.01
N ILE A 214 -7.31 -21.12 -8.17
CA ILE A 214 -8.52 -20.45 -8.66
C ILE A 214 -9.65 -21.48 -8.73
N ASN A 215 -10.77 -21.15 -8.09
CA ASN A 215 -12.06 -21.83 -8.22
C ASN A 215 -13.06 -20.86 -8.89
N ASP A 216 -14.29 -21.31 -9.17
CA ASP A 216 -15.28 -20.55 -9.96
C ASP A 216 -15.50 -19.10 -9.50
N ASN A 217 -15.51 -18.83 -8.19
CA ASN A 217 -15.70 -17.49 -7.63
C ASN A 217 -14.72 -17.16 -6.50
N GLU A 218 -13.63 -17.92 -6.39
CA GLU A 218 -12.67 -17.78 -5.31
C GLU A 218 -11.22 -17.91 -5.78
N LEU A 219 -10.33 -17.19 -5.12
CA LEU A 219 -8.89 -17.22 -5.35
C LEU A 219 -8.19 -17.36 -4.00
N LEU A 220 -7.33 -18.37 -3.89
CA LEU A 220 -6.55 -18.64 -2.69
C LEU A 220 -5.07 -18.34 -2.97
N PHE A 221 -4.45 -17.60 -2.06
CA PHE A 221 -3.03 -17.27 -2.11
C PHE A 221 -2.45 -17.15 -0.71
N GLY A 222 -1.55 -18.05 -0.33
CA GLY A 222 -1.05 -18.10 1.04
C GLY A 222 -2.20 -18.29 2.04
N GLU A 223 -2.29 -17.39 3.02
CA GLU A 223 -3.36 -17.43 4.05
C GLU A 223 -4.64 -16.69 3.63
N VAL A 224 -4.65 -15.99 2.50
CA VAL A 224 -5.79 -15.18 2.08
C VAL A 224 -6.68 -15.88 1.06
N THR A 225 -7.99 -15.71 1.23
CA THR A 225 -9.01 -16.10 0.25
C THR A 225 -9.74 -14.85 -0.23
N LEU A 226 -9.78 -14.64 -1.54
CA LEU A 226 -10.59 -13.61 -2.19
C LEU A 226 -11.82 -14.26 -2.82
N GLN A 227 -13.02 -13.82 -2.44
CA GLN A 227 -14.28 -14.21 -3.07
C GLN A 227 -14.78 -13.10 -4.00
N PHE A 228 -15.18 -13.43 -5.22
CA PHE A 228 -15.60 -12.46 -6.24
C PHE A 228 -16.85 -12.96 -7.00
N PRO A 229 -17.98 -13.18 -6.31
CA PRO A 229 -19.17 -13.77 -6.91
C PRO A 229 -19.70 -12.90 -8.06
N GLY A 230 -19.83 -13.50 -9.25
CA GLY A 230 -20.36 -12.81 -10.43
C GLY A 230 -19.43 -11.75 -11.03
N ILE A 231 -18.15 -11.76 -10.65
CA ILE A 231 -17.13 -10.85 -11.16
C ILE A 231 -16.09 -11.66 -11.93
N VAL A 232 -15.81 -11.28 -13.17
CA VAL A 232 -14.70 -11.86 -13.92
C VAL A 232 -13.39 -11.19 -13.50
N ILE A 233 -12.38 -11.97 -13.12
CA ILE A 233 -11.05 -11.47 -12.78
C ILE A 233 -10.00 -11.94 -13.78
N GLU A 234 -9.04 -11.07 -14.10
CA GLU A 234 -7.82 -11.43 -14.80
C GLU A 234 -6.71 -11.65 -13.78
N VAL A 235 -6.07 -12.82 -13.78
CA VAL A 235 -4.92 -13.08 -12.92
C VAL A 235 -3.63 -12.91 -13.70
N ARG A 236 -2.77 -12.01 -13.24
CA ARG A 236 -1.43 -11.78 -13.78
C ARG A 236 -0.39 -12.25 -12.77
N VAL A 237 0.36 -13.28 -13.14
CA VAL A 237 1.52 -13.70 -12.35
C VAL A 237 2.68 -12.77 -12.67
N ALA A 238 3.22 -12.13 -11.64
CA ALA A 238 4.39 -11.28 -11.78
C ALA A 238 5.56 -12.15 -12.28
N PRO A 239 6.35 -11.66 -13.25
CA PRO A 239 7.52 -12.40 -13.70
C PRO A 239 8.46 -12.63 -12.52
N PRO A 240 9.19 -13.76 -12.47
CA PRO A 240 10.12 -14.06 -11.40
C PRO A 240 11.09 -12.90 -11.15
N THR A 241 11.59 -12.81 -9.93
CA THR A 241 12.72 -11.93 -9.60
C THR A 241 14.00 -12.64 -9.99
N ASP A 242 14.64 -12.17 -11.05
CA ASP A 242 16.04 -12.45 -11.34
C ASP A 242 16.95 -11.83 -10.26
#